data_AF-A0A2H1K5B0-F1
#
_entry.id   AF-A0A2H1K5B0-F1
#
_cell.length_a   1.000
_cell.length_b   1.000
_cell.length_c   1.000
_cell.angle_alpha   90.00
_cell.angle_beta   90.00
_cell.angle_gamma   90.00
#
_symmetry.space_group_name_H-M   'P 1'
#
loop_
_entity.id
_entity.type
_entity.pdbx_description
1 polymer ?
#
loop_
_entity_poly.entity_id
_entity_poly.type
_entity_poly.pdbx_seq_one_letter_code
_entity_poly.pdbx_strand_id
1 'polypeptide(L)'
;MAERTGPSKSTIGSIWKTFGLNPHRTDGFKLPNDPLFVEEAYDIVEFYLEPPESAVVRSVDEKSQVQALSRSQPAFPMMPGMPEKRTHNYFRHGTTSLFAP
;
A
#
# COMPACT_ATOMS: atom_id res chain seq x y z
N MET A 1 -27.61 -5.08 2.11
CA MET A 1 -27.98 -6.08 3.14
C MET A 1 -29.42 -5.91 3.57
N ALA A 2 -29.81 -4.79 4.22
CA ALA A 2 -31.19 -4.55 4.68
C ALA A 2 -32.29 -4.89 3.66
N GLU A 3 -32.22 -4.33 2.43
CA GLU A 3 -33.20 -4.61 1.35
C GLU A 3 -33.21 -6.07 0.88
N ARG A 4 -32.09 -6.78 1.01
CA ARG A 4 -31.96 -8.19 0.59
C ARG A 4 -32.42 -9.17 1.66
N THR A 5 -32.36 -8.78 2.93
CA THR A 5 -32.61 -9.67 4.08
C THR A 5 -33.91 -9.38 4.81
N GLY A 6 -34.51 -8.18 4.64
CA GLY A 6 -35.77 -7.77 5.27
C GLY A 6 -35.65 -6.84 6.50
N PRO A 7 -34.65 -6.99 7.41
CA PRO A 7 -34.48 -6.09 8.54
C PRO A 7 -34.20 -4.63 8.16
N SER A 8 -34.60 -3.73 9.06
CA SER A 8 -34.35 -2.30 8.93
C SER A 8 -32.84 -1.98 8.91
N LYS A 9 -32.48 -0.82 8.34
CA LYS A 9 -31.08 -0.35 8.29
C LYS A 9 -30.45 -0.24 9.69
N SER A 10 -31.22 0.13 10.71
CA SER A 10 -30.74 0.24 12.11
C SER A 10 -30.46 -1.13 12.74
N THR A 11 -31.30 -2.13 12.45
CA THR A 11 -31.08 -3.51 12.89
C THR A 11 -29.80 -4.08 12.28
N ILE A 12 -29.61 -3.92 10.97
CA ILE A 12 -28.38 -4.35 10.28
C ILE A 12 -27.15 -3.62 10.82
N GLY A 13 -27.24 -2.31 11.04
CA GLY A 13 -26.15 -1.52 11.61
C GLY A 13 -25.77 -1.95 13.03
N SER A 14 -26.74 -2.36 13.85
CA SER A 14 -26.50 -2.89 15.19
C SER A 14 -25.78 -4.24 15.12
N ILE A 15 -26.23 -5.14 14.24
CA ILE A 15 -25.56 -6.43 13.99
C ILE A 15 -24.10 -6.20 13.58
N TRP A 16 -23.84 -5.30 12.63
CA TRP A 16 -22.47 -5.01 12.21
C TRP A 16 -21.58 -4.51 13.35
N LYS A 17 -22.09 -3.62 14.21
CA LYS A 17 -21.35 -3.15 15.38
C LYS A 17 -21.08 -4.27 16.39
N THR A 18 -22.08 -5.08 16.71
CA THR A 18 -21.94 -6.20 17.66
C THR A 18 -20.87 -7.20 17.22
N PHE A 19 -20.80 -7.49 15.91
CA PHE A 19 -19.86 -8.45 15.35
C PHE A 19 -18.59 -7.83 14.74
N GLY A 20 -18.39 -6.51 14.88
CA GLY A 20 -17.24 -5.81 14.31
C GLY A 20 -17.14 -5.87 12.77
N LEU A 21 -18.26 -6.10 12.09
CA LEU A 21 -18.29 -6.28 10.64
C LEU A 21 -18.13 -4.93 9.93
N ASN A 22 -17.16 -4.85 9.04
CA ASN A 22 -16.91 -3.68 8.20
C ASN A 22 -17.12 -4.05 6.74
N PRO A 23 -18.37 -4.12 6.24
CA PRO A 23 -18.67 -4.60 4.88
C PRO A 23 -18.16 -3.69 3.76
N HIS A 24 -17.73 -2.47 4.09
CA HIS A 24 -17.06 -1.55 3.17
C HIS A 24 -15.54 -1.79 3.10
N ARG A 25 -14.99 -2.61 3.99
CA ARG A 25 -13.59 -3.02 3.98
C ARG A 25 -13.52 -4.41 3.35
N THR A 26 -12.74 -4.49 2.29
CA THR A 26 -12.37 -5.77 1.68
C THR A 26 -10.87 -5.89 1.79
N ASP A 27 -10.39 -6.92 2.47
CA ASP A 27 -8.97 -7.26 2.42
C ASP A 27 -8.74 -8.07 1.14
N GLY A 28 -7.89 -7.55 0.28
CA GLY A 28 -7.42 -8.26 -0.90
C GLY A 28 -6.12 -8.95 -0.57
N PHE A 29 -6.04 -10.26 -0.82
CA PHE A 29 -4.77 -10.97 -0.85
C PHE A 29 -4.47 -11.36 -2.29
N LYS A 30 -3.28 -10.98 -2.78
CA LYS A 30 -2.79 -11.41 -4.09
C LYS A 30 -1.83 -12.57 -3.86
N LEU A 31 -2.34 -13.79 -3.97
CA LEU A 31 -1.53 -14.95 -4.24
C LEU A 31 -1.40 -15.11 -5.75
N PRO A 32 -0.20 -15.21 -6.30
CA PRO A 32 -0.02 -15.68 -7.67
C PRO A 32 -0.61 -17.08 -7.82
N ASN A 33 -1.21 -17.37 -8.99
CA ASN A 33 -1.67 -18.71 -9.35
C ASN A 33 -0.50 -19.59 -9.87
N ASP A 34 0.72 -19.29 -9.44
CA ASP A 34 1.90 -20.04 -9.84
C ASP A 34 2.09 -21.23 -8.88
N PRO A 35 2.09 -22.49 -9.38
CA PRO A 35 2.39 -23.66 -8.56
C PRO A 35 3.73 -23.58 -7.83
N LEU A 36 4.69 -22.82 -8.36
CA LEU A 36 6.04 -22.65 -7.80
C LEU A 36 6.17 -21.42 -6.90
N PHE A 37 5.12 -20.61 -6.73
CA PHE A 37 5.18 -19.35 -5.99
C PHE A 37 5.85 -19.46 -4.61
N VAL A 38 5.53 -20.53 -3.88
CA VAL A 38 6.06 -20.74 -2.53
C VAL A 38 7.57 -20.99 -2.58
N GLU A 39 8.03 -21.81 -3.53
CA GLU A 39 9.45 -22.13 -3.71
C GLU A 39 10.23 -20.86 -4.12
N GLU A 40 9.73 -20.13 -5.12
CA GLU A 40 10.34 -18.86 -5.56
C GLU A 40 10.39 -17.81 -4.44
N ALA A 41 9.34 -17.73 -3.62
CA ALA A 41 9.30 -16.83 -2.48
C ALA A 41 10.36 -17.20 -1.42
N TYR A 42 10.56 -18.50 -1.17
CA TYR A 42 11.62 -18.96 -0.27
C TYR A 42 13.00 -18.66 -0.82
N ASP A 43 13.25 -18.92 -2.11
CA ASP A 43 14.54 -18.62 -2.75
C ASP A 43 14.89 -17.13 -2.64
N ILE A 44 13.92 -16.23 -2.86
CA ILE A 44 14.12 -14.80 -2.72
C ILE A 44 14.43 -14.43 -1.26
N VAL A 45 13.68 -14.97 -0.30
CA VAL A 45 13.89 -14.69 1.12
C VAL A 45 15.26 -15.21 1.57
N GLU A 46 15.64 -16.42 1.16
CA GLU A 46 16.95 -17.01 1.45
C GLU A 46 18.08 -16.15 0.88
N PHE A 47 17.95 -15.67 -0.35
CA PHE A 47 18.90 -14.74 -0.95
C PHE A 47 19.08 -13.44 -0.13
N TYR A 48 18.02 -12.93 0.51
CA TYR A 48 18.13 -11.78 1.41
C TYR A 48 18.77 -12.12 2.76
N LEU A 49 18.59 -13.35 3.25
CA LEU A 49 19.14 -13.81 4.53
C LEU A 49 20.62 -14.16 4.42
N GLU A 50 21.03 -14.80 3.32
CA GLU A 50 22.42 -15.19 3.04
C GLU A 50 22.88 -14.66 1.67
N PRO A 51 23.15 -13.34 1.58
CA PRO A 51 23.55 -12.73 0.32
C PRO A 51 24.98 -13.16 -0.06
N PRO A 52 25.25 -13.43 -1.36
CA PRO A 52 26.61 -13.72 -1.83
C PRO A 52 27.59 -12.58 -1.56
N GLU A 53 28.88 -12.92 -1.39
CA GLU A 53 29.92 -11.92 -1.16
C GLU A 53 29.99 -10.92 -2.33
N SER A 54 29.95 -9.62 -2.01
CA SER A 54 29.93 -8.52 -2.99
C SER A 54 28.70 -8.47 -3.92
N ALA A 55 27.57 -9.09 -3.55
CA ALA A 55 26.34 -9.01 -4.33
C ALA A 55 25.75 -7.59 -4.35
N VAL A 56 25.33 -7.13 -5.53
CA VAL A 56 24.56 -5.90 -5.71
C VAL A 56 23.12 -6.26 -6.06
N VAL A 57 22.19 -6.02 -5.13
CA VAL A 57 20.76 -6.25 -5.35
C VAL A 57 20.14 -5.02 -5.99
N ARG A 58 19.52 -5.19 -7.16
CA ARG A 58 18.68 -4.15 -7.78
C ARG A 58 17.24 -4.60 -7.75
N SER A 59 16.41 -3.86 -7.00
CA SER A 59 14.96 -4.04 -6.99
C SER A 59 14.32 -2.89 -7.78
N VAL A 60 13.41 -3.23 -8.68
CA VAL A 60 12.65 -2.27 -9.50
C VAL A 60 11.18 -2.66 -9.40
N ASP A 61 10.34 -1.73 -8.98
CA ASP A 61 8.89 -1.87 -8.97
C ASP A 61 8.29 -0.79 -9.86
N GLU A 62 7.46 -1.18 -10.82
CA GLU A 62 6.69 -0.22 -11.59
C GLU A 62 5.42 0.14 -10.84
N LYS A 63 5.41 1.34 -10.26
CA LYS A 63 4.20 1.90 -9.65
C LYS A 63 3.61 2.95 -10.57
N SER A 64 2.57 2.58 -11.30
CA SER A 64 1.84 3.52 -12.15
C SER A 64 1.23 4.66 -11.32
N GLN A 65 1.09 5.83 -11.94
CA GLN A 65 0.50 7.03 -11.34
C GLN A 65 1.26 7.66 -10.16
N VAL A 66 2.49 7.22 -9.86
CA VAL A 66 3.37 7.94 -8.93
C VAL A 66 3.80 9.25 -9.57
N GLN A 67 3.38 10.37 -8.99
CA GLN A 67 3.78 11.70 -9.45
C GLN A 67 5.12 12.11 -8.82
N ALA A 68 6.03 12.68 -9.62
CA ALA A 68 7.20 13.38 -9.08
C ALA A 68 6.73 14.71 -8.48
N LEU A 69 6.52 14.72 -7.16
CA LEU A 69 6.07 15.87 -6.40
C LEU A 69 7.22 16.49 -5.61
N SER A 70 7.34 17.81 -5.68
CA SER A 70 8.14 18.59 -4.74
C SER A 70 7.24 19.51 -3.93
N ARG A 71 7.55 19.70 -2.64
CA ARG A 71 6.78 20.60 -1.78
C ARG A 71 7.04 22.04 -2.20
N SER A 72 5.99 22.85 -2.25
CA SER A 72 6.13 24.25 -2.66
C SER A 72 6.88 25.11 -1.64
N GLN A 73 7.00 24.61 -0.40
CA GLN A 73 7.72 25.25 0.70
C GLN A 73 8.46 24.20 1.52
N PRO A 74 9.60 24.57 2.16
CA PRO A 74 10.32 23.67 3.05
C PRO A 74 9.45 23.29 4.26
N ALA A 75 9.62 22.06 4.73
CA ALA A 75 8.95 21.60 5.94
C ALA A 75 9.53 22.31 7.17
N PHE A 76 8.67 22.61 8.14
CA PHE A 76 9.16 23.09 9.42
C PHE A 76 9.87 21.96 10.17
N PRO A 77 11.00 22.25 10.83
CA PRO A 77 11.70 21.24 11.62
C PRO A 77 10.78 20.68 12.70
N MET A 78 10.90 19.38 12.95
CA MET A 78 10.20 18.72 14.05
C MET A 78 10.71 19.28 15.38
N MET A 79 9.80 19.55 16.32
CA MET A 79 10.13 19.94 17.69
C MET A 79 9.47 18.95 18.67
N PRO A 80 9.99 18.80 19.90
CA PRO A 80 9.32 17.99 20.93
C PRO A 80 7.85 18.40 21.11
N GLY A 81 6.93 17.46 20.96
CA GLY A 81 5.48 17.71 21.02
C GLY A 81 4.86 18.32 19.75
N MET A 82 5.66 18.59 18.71
CA MET A 82 5.20 19.19 17.47
C MET A 82 5.59 18.32 16.26
N PRO A 83 4.65 17.55 15.68
CA PRO A 83 4.94 16.78 14.48
C PRO A 83 5.27 17.72 13.30
N GLU A 84 6.08 17.21 12.37
CA GLU A 84 6.47 17.93 11.15
C GLU A 84 5.24 18.46 10.40
N LYS A 85 5.25 19.75 10.07
CA LYS A 85 4.18 20.39 9.31
C LYS A 85 4.62 20.59 7.86
N ARG A 86 3.78 20.15 6.92
CA ARG A 86 3.97 20.32 5.48
C ARG A 86 2.79 21.06 4.87
N THR A 87 3.07 21.92 3.90
CA THR A 87 2.03 22.58 3.10
C THR A 87 1.39 21.58 2.14
N HIS A 88 0.09 21.76 1.88
CA HIS A 88 -0.66 20.91 0.94
C HIS A 88 -0.34 21.22 -0.53
N ASN A 89 0.32 22.36 -0.80
CA ASN A 89 0.70 22.77 -2.15
C ASN A 89 1.97 22.05 -2.61
N TYR A 90 2.02 21.71 -3.89
CA TYR A 90 3.14 21.00 -4.51
C TYR A 90 3.33 21.41 -5.97
N PHE A 91 4.58 21.31 -6.44
CA PHE A 91 4.92 21.39 -7.85
C PHE A 91 4.87 20.00 -8.46
N ARG A 92 4.24 19.89 -9.64
CA ARG A 92 4.22 18.65 -10.43
C ARG A 92 5.33 18.72 -11.46
N HIS A 93 6.31 17.83 -11.36
CA HIS A 93 7.44 17.78 -12.30
C HIS A 93 7.18 16.86 -13.51
N GLY A 94 5.96 16.33 -13.64
CA GLY A 94 5.64 15.29 -14.63
C GLY A 94 6.19 13.93 -14.21
N THR A 95 5.97 12.93 -15.05
CA THR A 95 6.44 11.55 -14.85
C THR A 95 6.90 10.98 -16.17
N THR A 96 8.04 10.30 -16.20
CA THR A 96 8.47 9.50 -17.35
C THR A 96 8.18 8.04 -17.05
N SER A 97 7.33 7.41 -17.85
CA SER A 97 7.11 5.96 -17.79
C SER A 97 8.24 5.25 -18.51
N LEU A 98 8.89 4.30 -17.83
CA LEU A 98 9.86 3.40 -18.44
C LEU A 98 9.12 2.13 -18.84
N PHE A 99 8.97 1.89 -20.14
CA PHE A 99 8.47 0.63 -20.67
C PHE A 99 9.66 -0.26 -21.02
N ALA A 100 9.68 -1.50 -20.52
CA ALA A 100 10.59 -2.53 -21.02
C ALA A 100 9.87 -3.31 -22.14
N PRO A 101 10.47 -3.45 -23.34
CA PRO A 101 9.92 -4.22 -24.45
C PRO A 101 9.98 -5.74 -24.23
#